data_AF-A7E5M9-F1
#
_entry.id   AF-A7E5M9-F1
#
_cell.length_a   1.000
_cell.length_b   1.000
_cell.length_c   1.000
_cell.angle_alpha   90.00
_cell.angle_beta   90.00
_cell.angle_gamma   90.00
#
_symmetry.space_group_name_H-M   'P 1'
#
loop_
_entity.id
_entity.type
_entity.pdbx_description
1 polymer ?
#
loop_
_entity_poly.entity_id
_entity_poly.type
_entity_poly.pdbx_seq_one_letter_code
_entity_poly.pdbx_strand_id
1 'polypeptide(L)'
;MTPSLSPQYNHFLLLLSDSALPLGSFAFSSGLESYLAHTKPQSSFTDFLAFSLSSYASTTLPFVLAAHRNPEDLIHLDDAQDASIMCTVGRRASIAQGRALLSIWDRSFSTALASEFSTSSSVVGSNILKEFSALLKSISSAPKTTSGEIPPVSAHLAPLFGAITSTVGMSLEQTAYVFMLSHVKALLSAAVRAS
;
A
#
# COMPACT_ATOMS: atom_id res chain seq x y z
N MET A 1 -13.85 -5.02 -25.93
CA MET A 1 -14.93 -4.27 -25.27
C MET A 1 -14.30 -3.50 -24.12
N THR A 2 -14.19 -2.17 -24.24
CA THR A 2 -13.75 -1.35 -23.11
C THR A 2 -14.87 -1.38 -22.05
N PRO A 3 -14.63 -1.89 -20.83
CA PRO A 3 -15.66 -1.86 -19.80
C PRO A 3 -15.99 -0.39 -19.54
N SER A 4 -17.26 -0.02 -19.64
CA SER A 4 -17.71 1.32 -19.25
C SER A 4 -17.45 1.45 -17.75
N LEU A 5 -16.36 2.13 -17.39
CA LEU A 5 -16.02 2.38 -16.00
C LEU A 5 -17.12 3.23 -15.39
N SER A 6 -17.74 2.71 -14.33
CA SER A 6 -18.68 3.52 -13.55
C SER A 6 -17.96 4.80 -13.09
N PRO A 7 -18.63 5.96 -13.08
CA PRO A 7 -18.02 7.22 -12.67
C PRO A 7 -17.37 7.18 -11.28
N GLN A 8 -17.82 6.28 -10.41
CA GLN A 8 -17.39 6.13 -9.01
C GLN A 8 -16.07 5.36 -8.88
N TYR A 9 -15.92 4.23 -9.59
CA TYR A 9 -14.65 3.50 -9.61
C TYR A 9 -13.54 4.37 -10.20
N ASN A 10 -13.89 5.26 -11.13
CA ASN A 10 -12.97 6.27 -11.65
C ASN A 10 -12.54 7.28 -10.57
N HIS A 11 -13.42 7.70 -9.66
CA HIS A 11 -13.06 8.64 -8.61
C HIS A 11 -11.98 8.07 -7.68
N PHE A 12 -12.20 6.88 -7.12
CA PHE A 12 -11.22 6.23 -6.24
C PHE A 12 -9.93 5.86 -6.98
N LEU A 13 -10.03 5.41 -8.24
CA LEU A 13 -8.86 5.15 -9.09
C LEU A 13 -7.99 6.41 -9.23
N LEU A 14 -8.61 7.55 -9.56
CA LEU A 14 -7.89 8.81 -9.74
C LEU A 14 -7.26 9.25 -8.43
N LEU A 15 -8.00 9.21 -7.32
CA LEU A 15 -7.52 9.60 -6.00
C LEU A 15 -6.34 8.73 -5.51
N LEU A 16 -6.44 7.41 -5.69
CA LEU A 16 -5.36 6.48 -5.33
C LEU A 16 -4.15 6.56 -6.28
N SER A 17 -4.36 7.06 -7.50
CA SER A 17 -3.28 7.32 -8.45
C SER A 17 -2.59 8.68 -8.24
N ASP A 18 -3.18 9.57 -7.43
CA ASP A 18 -2.67 10.91 -7.23
C ASP A 18 -1.36 10.88 -6.41
N SER A 19 -0.32 11.53 -6.95
CA SER A 19 0.95 11.74 -6.25
C SER A 19 0.80 12.59 -4.98
N ALA A 20 -0.23 13.43 -4.88
CA ALA A 20 -0.49 14.27 -3.72
C ALA A 20 -1.22 13.53 -2.59
N LEU A 21 -1.59 12.25 -2.78
CA LEU A 21 -2.17 11.44 -1.70
C LEU A 21 -1.18 11.39 -0.52
N PRO A 22 -1.59 11.76 0.71
CA PRO A 22 -0.66 12.04 1.81
C PRO A 22 -0.17 10.77 2.51
N LEU A 23 0.44 9.86 1.74
CA LEU A 23 1.05 8.63 2.23
C LEU A 23 2.52 8.82 2.65
N GLY A 24 3.15 9.92 2.21
CA GLY A 24 4.59 10.14 2.42
C GLY A 24 5.49 9.30 1.50
N SER A 25 4.95 8.77 0.39
CA SER A 25 5.65 7.84 -0.50
C SER A 25 6.92 8.43 -1.15
N PHE A 26 7.02 9.76 -1.28
CA PHE A 26 8.22 10.42 -1.83
C PHE A 26 9.37 10.58 -0.85
N ALA A 27 9.18 10.33 0.44
CA ALA A 27 10.23 10.47 1.45
C ALA A 27 11.32 9.38 1.36
N PHE A 28 11.11 8.34 0.54
CA PHE A 28 11.97 7.17 0.48
C PHE A 28 12.60 7.01 -0.91
N SER A 29 13.88 6.65 -0.96
CA SER A 29 14.61 6.40 -2.21
C SER A 29 14.63 4.91 -2.62
N SER A 30 14.04 4.03 -1.81
CA SER A 30 13.93 2.59 -2.07
C SER A 30 15.27 1.92 -2.43
N GLY A 31 16.37 2.42 -1.86
CA GLY A 31 17.73 1.90 -2.09
C GLY A 31 18.51 2.57 -3.23
N LEU A 32 17.92 3.54 -3.94
CA LEU A 32 18.57 4.25 -5.04
C LEU A 32 19.87 4.93 -4.62
N GLU A 33 19.87 5.63 -3.47
CA GLU A 33 21.08 6.30 -2.96
C GLU A 33 22.23 5.31 -2.74
N SER A 34 21.93 4.13 -2.18
CA SER A 34 22.91 3.07 -1.98
C SER A 34 23.41 2.52 -3.32
N TYR A 35 22.51 2.27 -4.27
CA TYR A 35 22.89 1.84 -5.62
C TYR A 35 23.84 2.83 -6.29
N LEU A 36 23.50 4.12 -6.28
CA LEU A 36 24.34 5.18 -6.85
C LEU A 36 25.69 5.29 -6.15
N ALA A 37 25.75 5.10 -4.83
CA ALA A 37 27.01 5.16 -4.09
C ALA A 37 27.96 3.99 -4.45
N HIS A 38 27.42 2.80 -4.72
CA HIS A 38 28.21 1.58 -4.89
C HIS A 38 28.43 1.15 -6.35
N THR A 39 27.81 1.81 -7.32
CA THR A 39 27.93 1.47 -8.75
C THR A 39 28.64 2.54 -9.58
N LYS A 40 29.19 3.59 -8.93
CA LYS A 40 29.98 4.62 -9.62
C LYS A 40 31.24 4.02 -10.26
N PRO A 41 31.61 4.47 -11.49
CA PRO A 41 30.99 5.52 -12.30
C PRO A 41 29.87 5.04 -13.25
N GLN A 42 29.54 3.75 -13.23
CA GLN A 42 28.65 3.08 -14.20
C GLN A 42 27.17 3.11 -13.81
N SER A 43 26.81 3.91 -12.80
CA SER A 43 25.46 3.97 -12.27
C SER A 43 24.45 4.43 -13.32
N SER A 44 23.43 3.61 -13.58
CA SER A 44 22.33 3.89 -14.52
C SER A 44 21.00 3.83 -13.77
N PHE A 45 20.26 4.94 -13.77
CA PHE A 45 18.92 4.99 -13.17
C PHE A 45 17.94 4.08 -13.94
N THR A 46 18.07 3.99 -15.26
CA THR A 46 17.22 3.11 -16.08
C THR A 46 17.37 1.64 -15.67
N ASP A 47 18.59 1.19 -15.40
CA ASP A 47 18.85 -0.18 -14.94
C ASP A 47 18.32 -0.39 -13.52
N PHE A 48 18.56 0.58 -12.62
CA PHE A 48 18.00 0.53 -11.27
C PHE A 48 16.48 0.48 -11.27
N LEU A 49 15.81 1.26 -12.12
CA LEU A 49 14.36 1.25 -12.26
C LEU A 49 13.86 -0.13 -12.69
N ALA A 50 14.50 -0.76 -13.69
CA ALA A 50 14.15 -2.11 -14.13
C ALA A 50 14.32 -3.15 -13.00
N PHE A 51 15.45 -3.13 -12.30
CA PHE A 51 15.69 -4.03 -11.17
C PHE A 51 14.71 -3.80 -10.03
N SER A 52 14.44 -2.54 -9.69
CA SER A 52 13.51 -2.18 -8.63
C SER A 52 12.08 -2.61 -8.96
N LEU A 53 11.63 -2.42 -10.21
CA LEU A 53 10.31 -2.87 -10.64
C LEU A 53 10.19 -4.39 -10.63
N SER A 54 11.19 -5.12 -11.16
CA SER A 54 11.19 -6.58 -11.13
C SER A 54 11.15 -7.13 -9.70
N SER A 55 11.91 -6.52 -8.80
CA SER A 55 11.93 -6.87 -7.37
C SER A 55 10.56 -6.59 -6.74
N TYR A 56 10.05 -5.36 -6.87
CA TYR A 56 8.79 -4.96 -6.25
C TYR A 56 7.58 -5.74 -6.78
N ALA A 57 7.58 -6.08 -8.07
CA ALA A 57 6.57 -6.94 -8.69
C ALA A 57 6.60 -8.38 -8.17
N SER A 58 7.77 -8.88 -7.76
CA SER A 58 7.94 -10.26 -7.29
C SER A 58 7.79 -10.40 -5.77
N THR A 59 8.11 -9.36 -5.00
CA THR A 59 8.15 -9.43 -3.53
C THR A 59 7.02 -8.68 -2.84
N THR A 60 6.40 -7.69 -3.49
CA THR A 60 5.41 -6.82 -2.85
C THR A 60 4.04 -6.89 -3.54
N LEU A 61 4.01 -6.82 -4.87
CA LEU A 61 2.77 -6.89 -5.65
C LEU A 61 1.94 -8.15 -5.35
N PRO A 62 2.50 -9.36 -5.12
CA PRO A 62 1.69 -10.54 -4.79
C PRO A 62 0.79 -10.35 -3.57
N PHE A 63 1.24 -9.60 -2.55
CA PHE A 63 0.44 -9.29 -1.36
C PHE A 63 -0.73 -8.35 -1.68
N VAL A 64 -0.52 -7.38 -2.58
CA VAL A 64 -1.62 -6.52 -3.08
C VAL A 64 -2.68 -7.36 -3.78
N LEU A 65 -2.24 -8.23 -4.70
CA LEU A 65 -3.15 -9.04 -5.50
C LEU A 65 -3.87 -10.09 -4.65
N ALA A 66 -3.20 -10.68 -3.65
CA ALA A 66 -3.81 -11.61 -2.72
C ALA A 66 -4.90 -10.92 -1.89
N ALA A 67 -4.59 -9.77 -1.26
CA ALA A 67 -5.54 -9.04 -0.45
C ALA A 67 -6.69 -8.44 -1.28
N HIS A 68 -6.46 -8.13 -2.56
CA HIS A 68 -7.52 -7.68 -3.45
C HIS A 68 -8.53 -8.79 -3.75
N ARG A 69 -8.06 -10.01 -4.00
CA ARG A 69 -8.91 -11.17 -4.28
C ARG A 69 -9.66 -11.64 -3.04
N ASN A 70 -8.97 -11.72 -1.90
CA ASN A 70 -9.48 -12.24 -0.64
C ASN A 70 -9.18 -11.25 0.50
N PRO A 71 -9.97 -10.18 0.67
CA PRO A 71 -9.76 -9.21 1.74
C PRO A 71 -9.82 -9.83 3.15
N GLU A 72 -10.51 -10.95 3.32
CA GLU A 72 -10.60 -11.69 4.59
C GLU A 72 -9.24 -12.17 5.11
N ASP A 73 -8.26 -12.38 4.21
CA ASP A 73 -6.91 -12.82 4.56
C ASP A 73 -6.02 -11.65 5.02
N LEU A 74 -6.54 -10.42 5.11
CA LEU A 74 -5.76 -9.19 5.33
C LEU A 74 -4.80 -9.28 6.51
N ILE A 75 -5.24 -9.83 7.65
CA ILE A 75 -4.39 -9.97 8.86
C ILE A 75 -3.21 -10.92 8.58
N HIS A 76 -3.48 -12.07 7.96
CA HIS A 76 -2.46 -13.05 7.64
C HIS A 76 -1.48 -12.52 6.58
N LEU A 77 -1.98 -11.80 5.58
CA LEU A 77 -1.15 -11.17 4.54
C LEU A 77 -0.29 -10.03 5.09
N ASP A 78 -0.79 -9.28 6.06
CA ASP A 78 -0.03 -8.24 6.78
C ASP A 78 1.14 -8.85 7.55
N ASP A 79 0.89 -9.92 8.32
CA ASP A 79 1.92 -10.66 9.07
C ASP A 79 2.95 -11.33 8.15
N ALA A 80 2.49 -12.02 7.10
CA ALA A 80 3.36 -12.68 6.12
C ALA A 80 4.24 -11.66 5.38
N GLN A 81 3.69 -10.48 5.03
CA GLN A 81 4.51 -9.42 4.45
C GLN A 81 5.52 -8.89 5.45
N ASP A 82 5.13 -8.68 6.70
CA ASP A 82 6.03 -8.21 7.75
C ASP A 82 7.24 -9.15 7.92
N ALA A 83 6.98 -10.46 7.95
CA ALA A 83 8.00 -11.51 8.02
C ALA A 83 8.91 -11.57 6.78
N SER A 84 8.41 -11.16 5.61
CA SER A 84 9.16 -11.20 4.34
C SER A 84 10.09 -10.01 4.11
N ILE A 85 9.85 -8.85 4.77
CA ILE A 85 10.62 -7.64 4.53
C ILE A 85 11.85 -7.59 5.44
N MET A 86 12.99 -8.02 4.90
CA MET A 86 14.29 -7.99 5.60
C MET A 86 14.83 -6.57 5.84
N CYS A 87 14.56 -5.64 4.92
CA CYS A 87 15.07 -4.28 5.02
C CYS A 87 14.27 -3.49 6.07
N THR A 88 14.87 -3.20 7.22
CA THR A 88 14.19 -2.49 8.32
C THR A 88 13.68 -1.10 7.91
N VAL A 89 14.40 -0.39 7.04
CA VAL A 89 13.96 0.91 6.49
C VAL A 89 12.75 0.73 5.58
N GLY A 90 12.79 -0.26 4.68
CA GLY A 90 11.68 -0.60 3.80
C GLY A 90 10.44 -1.06 4.58
N ARG A 91 10.64 -1.86 5.64
CA ARG A 91 9.58 -2.28 6.57
C ARG A 91 8.90 -1.08 7.21
N ARG A 92 9.67 -0.16 7.80
CA ARG A 92 9.14 1.07 8.41
C ARG A 92 8.41 1.95 7.38
N ALA A 93 8.95 2.08 6.17
CA ALA A 93 8.30 2.83 5.10
C ALA A 93 6.95 2.22 4.71
N SER A 94 6.89 0.90 4.54
CA SER A 94 5.65 0.17 4.23
C SER A 94 4.60 0.35 5.32
N ILE A 95 4.98 0.25 6.59
CA ILE A 95 4.08 0.44 7.73
C ILE A 95 3.59 1.88 7.82
N ALA A 96 4.48 2.87 7.67
CA ALA A 96 4.11 4.28 7.73
C ALA A 96 3.09 4.64 6.63
N GLN A 97 3.35 4.19 5.39
CA GLN A 97 2.45 4.43 4.26
C GLN A 97 1.11 3.69 4.43
N GLY A 98 1.11 2.45 4.90
CA GLY A 98 -0.12 1.68 5.13
C GLY A 98 -0.98 2.29 6.24
N ARG A 99 -0.38 2.73 7.35
CA ARG A 99 -1.10 3.46 8.42
C ARG A 99 -1.69 4.78 7.94
N ALA A 100 -0.95 5.52 7.11
CA ALA A 100 -1.47 6.74 6.49
C ALA A 100 -2.68 6.43 5.59
N LEU A 101 -2.59 5.39 4.76
CA LEU A 101 -3.68 4.96 3.89
C LEU A 101 -4.92 4.53 4.69
N LEU A 102 -4.74 3.74 5.75
CA LEU A 102 -5.83 3.32 6.62
C LEU A 102 -6.47 4.51 7.36
N SER A 103 -5.69 5.53 7.72
CA SER A 103 -6.24 6.76 8.29
C SER A 103 -7.07 7.56 7.27
N ILE A 104 -6.68 7.57 6.00
CA ILE A 104 -7.47 8.20 4.91
C ILE A 104 -8.76 7.41 4.70
N TRP A 105 -8.68 6.09 4.75
CA TRP A 105 -9.85 5.21 4.69
C TRP A 105 -10.87 5.54 5.78
N ASP A 106 -10.43 5.54 7.04
CA ASP A 106 -11.28 5.80 8.22
C ASP A 106 -11.91 7.20 8.18
N ARG A 107 -11.21 8.21 7.63
CA ARG A 107 -11.66 9.62 7.65
C ARG A 107 -12.46 10.04 6.43
N SER A 108 -12.26 9.39 5.28
CA SER A 108 -12.79 9.88 4.01
C SER A 108 -13.44 8.79 3.16
N PHE A 109 -12.71 7.71 2.83
CA PHE A 109 -13.20 6.77 1.81
C PHE A 109 -14.41 5.98 2.31
N SER A 110 -14.39 5.54 3.57
CA SER A 110 -15.49 4.77 4.17
C SER A 110 -16.82 5.54 4.14
N THR A 111 -16.80 6.83 4.47
CA THR A 111 -17.98 7.71 4.42
C THR A 111 -18.47 7.93 2.99
N ALA A 112 -17.56 8.22 2.05
CA ALA A 112 -17.92 8.44 0.65
C ALA A 112 -18.51 7.20 -0.01
N LEU A 113 -18.00 6.01 0.35
CA LEU A 113 -18.54 4.73 -0.13
C LEU A 113 -19.92 4.44 0.45
N ALA A 114 -20.15 4.75 1.74
CA ALA A 114 -21.43 4.53 2.41
C ALA A 114 -22.56 5.43 1.86
N SER A 115 -22.25 6.65 1.40
CA SER A 115 -23.25 7.60 0.91
C SER A 115 -23.81 7.29 -0.47
N GLU A 116 -23.08 6.56 -1.33
CA GLU A 116 -23.38 6.55 -2.77
C GLU A 116 -23.90 5.23 -3.35
N PHE A 117 -23.50 4.05 -2.83
CA PHE A 117 -24.14 2.74 -3.11
C PHE A 117 -23.37 1.65 -2.34
N SER A 118 -24.03 0.87 -1.49
CA SER A 118 -23.38 -0.24 -0.77
C SER A 118 -23.65 -1.56 -1.49
N THR A 119 -22.71 -2.04 -2.31
CA THR A 119 -22.74 -3.44 -2.75
C THR A 119 -22.43 -4.36 -1.57
N SER A 120 -22.93 -5.60 -1.57
CA SER A 120 -22.63 -6.55 -0.49
C SER A 120 -21.13 -6.77 -0.30
N SER A 121 -20.34 -6.77 -1.39
CA SER A 121 -18.88 -6.89 -1.34
C SER A 121 -18.21 -5.67 -0.68
N SER A 122 -18.63 -4.46 -1.05
CA SER A 122 -18.13 -3.22 -0.43
C SER A 122 -18.43 -3.13 1.06
N VAL A 123 -19.59 -3.63 1.51
CA VAL A 123 -19.94 -3.69 2.94
C VAL A 123 -19.03 -4.67 3.69
N VAL A 124 -18.81 -5.86 3.13
CA VAL A 124 -17.91 -6.87 3.74
C VAL A 124 -16.48 -6.32 3.86
N GLY A 125 -15.93 -5.75 2.78
CA GLY A 125 -14.60 -5.15 2.81
C GLY A 125 -14.48 -3.99 3.81
N SER A 126 -15.53 -3.17 3.93
CA SER A 126 -15.57 -2.08 4.93
C SER A 126 -15.57 -2.59 6.36
N ASN A 127 -16.26 -3.70 6.65
CA ASN A 127 -16.25 -4.34 7.96
C ASN A 127 -14.87 -4.91 8.29
N ILE A 128 -14.23 -5.60 7.33
CA ILE A 128 -12.86 -6.13 7.48
C ILE A 128 -11.87 -5.00 7.82
N LEU A 129 -11.92 -3.89 7.08
CA LEU A 129 -11.04 -2.74 7.32
C LEU A 129 -11.31 -2.06 8.68
N LYS A 130 -12.58 -2.04 9.11
CA LYS A 130 -12.97 -1.53 10.44
C LYS A 130 -12.43 -2.41 11.56
N GLU A 131 -12.53 -3.73 11.43
CA GLU A 131 -11.95 -4.70 12.38
C GLU A 131 -10.42 -4.58 12.43
N PHE A 132 -9.77 -4.47 11.27
CA PHE A 132 -8.33 -4.26 11.17
C PHE A 132 -7.88 -2.96 11.87
N SER A 133 -8.60 -1.85 11.66
CA SER A 133 -8.35 -0.57 12.35
C SER A 133 -8.57 -0.68 13.87
N ALA A 134 -9.55 -1.46 14.32
CA ALA A 134 -9.77 -1.70 15.75
C ALA A 134 -8.61 -2.49 16.39
N LEU A 135 -8.11 -3.54 15.71
CA LEU A 135 -6.91 -4.28 16.13
C LEU A 135 -5.67 -3.37 16.17
N LEU A 136 -5.53 -2.46 15.21
CA LEU A 136 -4.41 -1.52 15.19
C LEU A 136 -4.46 -0.54 16.38
N LYS A 137 -5.66 -0.11 16.78
CA LYS A 137 -5.89 0.84 17.89
C LYS A 137 -5.71 0.17 19.25
N SER A 138 -6.02 -1.12 19.40
CA SER A 138 -5.84 -1.84 20.67
C SER A 138 -4.38 -1.84 21.14
N ILE A 139 -3.42 -1.85 20.21
CA ILE A 139 -1.98 -1.70 20.48
C ILE A 139 -1.68 -0.38 21.18
N SER A 140 -2.29 0.72 20.72
CA SER A 140 -2.03 2.05 21.28
C SER A 140 -2.56 2.24 22.70
N SER A 141 -3.56 1.45 23.09
CA SER A 141 -4.16 1.44 24.43
C SER A 141 -3.54 0.44 25.39
N ALA A 142 -2.67 -0.47 24.92
CA ALA A 142 -2.07 -1.50 25.76
C ALA A 142 -1.06 -0.89 26.77
N PRO A 143 -1.01 -1.39 28.02
CA PRO A 143 -0.05 -0.92 29.02
C PRO A 143 1.40 -1.11 28.55
N LYS A 144 2.28 -0.12 28.75
CA LYS A 144 3.72 -0.19 28.41
C LYS A 144 4.49 -1.36 29.05
N THR A 145 3.89 -2.05 30.03
CA THR A 145 4.44 -3.24 30.69
C THR A 145 4.36 -4.51 29.83
N THR A 146 3.63 -4.49 28.71
CA THR A 146 3.57 -5.56 27.70
C THR A 146 4.77 -5.55 26.75
N SER A 147 5.91 -4.96 27.17
CA SER A 147 7.15 -4.86 26.40
C SER A 147 7.67 -6.26 26.04
N GLY A 148 7.24 -6.77 24.89
CA GLY A 148 7.52 -8.14 24.43
C GLY A 148 6.37 -8.80 23.67
N GLU A 149 5.13 -8.31 23.80
CA GLU A 149 4.01 -8.83 22.99
C GLU A 149 4.10 -8.34 21.55
N ILE A 150 3.99 -9.29 20.62
CA ILE A 150 4.01 -9.03 19.18
C ILE A 150 2.69 -8.32 18.83
N PRO A 151 2.73 -7.16 18.15
CA PRO A 151 1.51 -6.48 17.71
C PRO A 151 0.67 -7.41 16.83
N PRO A 152 -0.66 -7.46 17.00
CA PRO A 152 -1.52 -8.33 16.19
C PRO A 152 -1.53 -7.96 14.70
N VAL A 153 -1.22 -6.69 14.38
CA VAL A 153 -1.12 -6.17 13.01
C VAL A 153 -0.06 -5.05 12.94
N SER A 154 0.65 -4.98 11.81
CA SER A 154 1.65 -3.97 11.50
C SER A 154 1.09 -2.83 10.65
N ALA A 155 0.14 -3.11 9.75
CA ALA A 155 -0.47 -2.20 8.77
C ALA A 155 0.46 -1.83 7.60
N HIS A 156 0.98 -2.84 6.89
CA HIS A 156 1.74 -2.69 5.66
C HIS A 156 0.88 -2.12 4.53
N LEU A 157 1.52 -1.31 3.67
CA LEU A 157 0.85 -0.68 2.54
C LEU A 157 0.24 -1.69 1.56
N ALA A 158 0.96 -2.75 1.20
CA ALA A 158 0.55 -3.60 0.09
C ALA A 158 -0.77 -4.36 0.33
N PRO A 159 -0.97 -5.06 1.47
CA PRO A 159 -2.19 -5.80 1.73
C PRO A 159 -3.36 -4.84 1.96
N LEU A 160 -3.12 -3.72 2.67
CA LEU A 160 -4.12 -2.67 2.85
C LEU A 160 -4.55 -2.04 1.53
N PHE A 161 -3.61 -1.75 0.63
CA PHE A 161 -3.93 -1.21 -0.69
C PHE A 161 -4.80 -2.18 -1.49
N GLY A 162 -4.47 -3.47 -1.48
CA GLY A 162 -5.27 -4.51 -2.12
C GLY A 162 -6.68 -4.61 -1.55
N ALA A 163 -6.82 -4.69 -0.23
CA ALA A 163 -8.11 -4.77 0.44
C ALA A 163 -8.98 -3.53 0.20
N ILE A 164 -8.39 -2.32 0.28
CA ILE A 164 -9.10 -1.06 0.03
C ILE A 164 -9.58 -0.98 -1.41
N THR A 165 -8.69 -1.28 -2.38
CA THR A 165 -9.04 -1.22 -3.81
C THR A 165 -10.11 -2.24 -4.20
N SER A 166 -10.11 -3.43 -3.57
CA SER A 166 -11.20 -4.41 -3.70
C SER A 166 -12.51 -3.86 -3.14
N THR A 167 -12.46 -3.28 -1.94
CA THR A 167 -13.63 -2.73 -1.25
C THR A 167 -14.30 -1.59 -2.04
N VAL A 168 -13.52 -0.71 -2.66
CA VAL A 168 -14.03 0.38 -3.51
C VAL A 168 -14.35 -0.06 -4.94
N GLY A 169 -14.20 -1.34 -5.29
CA GLY A 169 -14.61 -1.91 -6.57
C GLY A 169 -13.67 -1.64 -7.75
N MET A 170 -12.40 -1.32 -7.51
CA MET A 170 -11.39 -1.29 -8.57
C MET A 170 -11.10 -2.71 -9.07
N SER A 171 -10.86 -2.87 -10.37
CA SER A 171 -10.43 -4.16 -10.92
C SER A 171 -9.00 -4.51 -10.49
N LEU A 172 -8.67 -5.81 -10.52
CA LEU A 172 -7.35 -6.30 -10.15
C LEU A 172 -6.22 -5.68 -11.00
N GLU A 173 -6.44 -5.50 -12.32
CA GLU A 173 -5.47 -4.86 -13.22
C GLU A 173 -5.23 -3.39 -12.87
N GLN A 174 -6.31 -2.65 -12.57
CA GLN A 174 -6.20 -1.25 -12.15
C GLN A 174 -5.44 -1.11 -10.83
N THR A 175 -5.76 -1.97 -9.87
CA THR A 175 -5.05 -2.04 -8.59
C THR A 175 -3.57 -2.29 -8.79
N ALA A 176 -3.20 -3.29 -9.58
CA ALA A 176 -1.80 -3.62 -9.88
C ALA A 176 -1.08 -2.45 -10.55
N TYR A 177 -1.72 -1.86 -11.56
CA TYR A 177 -1.17 -0.75 -12.32
C TYR A 177 -0.92 0.47 -11.44
N VAL A 178 -1.91 0.92 -10.66
CA VAL A 178 -1.78 2.10 -9.80
C VAL A 178 -0.73 1.87 -8.72
N PHE A 179 -0.70 0.69 -8.11
CA PHE A 179 0.30 0.36 -7.10
C PHE A 179 1.74 0.42 -7.65
N MET A 180 1.98 -0.20 -8.80
CA MET A 180 3.29 -0.19 -9.46
C MET A 180 3.65 1.22 -9.97
N LEU A 181 2.68 1.96 -10.51
CA LEU A 181 2.87 3.34 -10.96
C LEU A 181 3.29 4.27 -9.82
N SER A 182 2.70 4.11 -8.63
CA SER A 182 3.10 4.87 -7.44
C SER A 182 4.56 4.60 -7.04
N HIS A 183 5.03 3.36 -7.17
CA HIS A 183 6.45 3.03 -6.96
C HIS A 183 7.35 3.71 -8.01
N VAL A 184 6.98 3.67 -9.29
CA VAL A 184 7.70 4.37 -10.37
C VAL A 184 7.81 5.87 -10.08
N LYS A 185 6.69 6.51 -9.71
CA LYS A 185 6.65 7.94 -9.36
C LYS A 185 7.59 8.24 -8.20
N ALA A 186 7.60 7.39 -7.17
CA ALA A 186 8.48 7.55 -6.02
C ALA A 186 9.96 7.48 -6.41
N LEU A 187 10.33 6.51 -7.25
CA LEU A 187 11.70 6.36 -7.75
C LEU A 187 12.15 7.51 -8.63
N LEU A 188 11.30 7.98 -9.54
CA LEU A 188 11.58 9.14 -10.39
C LEU A 188 11.80 10.39 -9.54
N SER A 189 10.93 10.62 -8.55
CA SER A 189 11.08 11.72 -7.60
C SER A 189 12.40 11.62 -6.82
N ALA A 190 12.77 10.43 -6.36
CA ALA A 190 14.04 10.21 -5.67
C ALA A 190 15.26 10.45 -6.58
N ALA A 191 15.20 10.03 -7.84
CA ALA A 191 16.28 10.25 -8.81
C ALA A 191 16.52 11.73 -9.08
N VAL A 192 15.46 12.53 -9.23
CA VAL A 192 15.55 13.99 -9.40
C VAL A 192 16.16 14.67 -8.17
N ARG A 193 15.95 14.14 -6.96
CA ARG A 193 16.60 14.68 -5.76
C ARG A 193 18.07 14.26 -5.60
N ALA A 194 18.47 13.17 -6.26
CA ALA A 194 19.81 12.60 -6.17
C ALA A 194 20.76 13.07 -7.30
N SER A 195 20.23 13.80 -8.29
CA SER A 195 20.99 14.40 -9.40
C SER A 195 21.70 15.69 -9.01
#